data_AF-A0A524HUJ0-F1
#
_entry.id   AF-A0A524HUJ0-F1
#
_cell.length_a   1.000
_cell.length_b   1.000
_cell.length_c   1.000
_cell.angle_alpha   90.00
_cell.angle_beta   90.00
_cell.angle_gamma   90.00
#
_symmetry.space_group_name_H-M   'P 1'
#
loop_
_entity.id
_entity.type
_entity.pdbx_description
1 polymer ?
#
loop_
_entity_poly.entity_id
_entity_poly.type
_entity_poly.pdbx_seq_one_letter_code
_entity_poly.pdbx_strand_id
1 'polypeptide(L)'
;MSRESRRNGSVRILALVLVLILGLAVVPAIAQQKIHEEYTKKILEFTTDPHFATKYVNYLPYAEGIPTPLEVLGHIAGAKDVLTYSADVYKYMRALAAATPRVKVFDIGKTEEGRDWILVAVAD
;
A
#
# COMPACT_ATOMS: atom_id res chain seq x y z
N MET A 1 66.70 -2.28 4.99
CA MET A 1 65.57 -3.22 5.09
C MET A 1 64.70 -2.86 6.31
N SER A 2 63.78 -1.88 6.23
CA SER A 2 62.65 -1.74 7.20
C SER A 2 61.65 -0.57 6.96
N ARG A 3 61.84 0.32 5.98
CA ARG A 3 60.97 1.51 5.83
C ARG A 3 59.83 1.40 4.80
N GLU A 4 59.87 0.46 3.86
CA GLU A 4 58.82 0.31 2.82
C GLU A 4 57.58 -0.48 3.27
N SER A 5 57.70 -1.31 4.32
CA SER A 5 56.60 -2.18 4.77
C SER A 5 55.43 -1.41 5.41
N ARG A 6 55.70 -0.23 5.99
CA ARG A 6 54.66 0.58 6.69
C ARG A 6 53.74 1.36 5.74
N ARG A 7 54.15 1.63 4.51
CA ARG A 7 53.34 2.44 3.55
C ARG A 7 52.18 1.62 2.96
N ASN A 8 52.37 0.31 2.78
CA ASN A 8 51.40 -0.57 2.14
C ASN A 8 50.33 -1.08 3.11
N GLY A 9 50.60 -1.08 4.42
CA GLY A 9 49.61 -1.43 5.45
C GLY A 9 48.49 -0.39 5.57
N SER A 10 48.84 0.89 5.53
CA SER A 10 47.89 2.00 5.64
C SER A 10 46.93 2.06 4.45
N VAL A 11 47.41 1.80 3.24
CA VAL A 11 46.57 1.78 2.01
C VAL A 11 45.63 0.56 2.01
N ARG A 12 46.07 -0.59 2.53
CA ARG A 12 45.24 -1.79 2.66
C ARG A 12 44.15 -1.63 3.72
N ILE A 13 44.46 -0.98 4.84
CA ILE A 13 43.47 -0.66 5.88
C ILE A 13 42.46 0.36 5.34
N LEU A 14 42.91 1.39 4.62
CA LEU A 14 42.01 2.38 4.01
C LEU A 14 41.09 1.75 2.94
N ALA A 15 41.62 0.83 2.12
CA ALA A 15 40.84 0.11 1.13
C ALA A 15 39.83 -0.87 1.76
N LEU A 16 40.18 -1.54 2.86
CA LEU A 16 39.25 -2.40 3.61
C LEU A 16 38.15 -1.59 4.28
N VAL A 17 38.46 -0.40 4.81
CA VAL A 17 37.45 0.51 5.39
C VAL A 17 36.52 1.06 4.30
N LEU A 18 37.03 1.38 3.11
CA LEU A 18 36.21 1.86 2.00
C LEU A 18 35.25 0.77 1.48
N VAL A 19 35.69 -0.48 1.40
CA VAL A 19 34.83 -1.63 1.01
C VAL A 19 33.80 -1.93 2.09
N LEU A 20 34.13 -1.76 3.37
CA LEU A 20 33.17 -1.92 4.47
C LEU A 20 32.10 -0.80 4.48
N ILE A 21 32.49 0.44 4.15
CA ILE A 21 31.56 1.59 4.05
C ILE A 21 30.65 1.47 2.81
N LEU A 22 31.15 0.91 1.69
CA LEU A 22 30.30 0.64 0.52
C LEU A 22 29.35 -0.55 0.73
N GLY A 23 29.73 -1.54 1.53
CA GLY A 23 28.93 -2.74 1.78
C GLY A 23 27.71 -2.55 2.69
N LEU A 24 27.66 -1.47 3.47
CA LEU A 24 26.56 -1.19 4.42
C LEU A 24 25.36 -0.45 3.80
N ALA A 25 25.42 -0.06 2.52
CA ALA A 25 24.39 0.79 1.92
C ALA A 25 23.23 0.03 1.24
N VAL A 26 23.23 -1.31 1.24
CA VAL A 26 22.15 -2.11 0.63
C VAL A 26 21.45 -2.95 1.69
N VAL A 27 20.90 -2.28 2.70
CA VAL A 27 19.75 -2.85 3.41
C VAL A 27 18.56 -2.56 2.51
N PRO A 28 17.78 -3.55 2.03
CA PRO A 28 16.49 -3.23 1.46
C PRO A 28 15.71 -2.57 2.59
N ALA A 29 15.54 -1.26 2.53
CA ALA A 29 14.56 -0.61 3.37
C ALA A 29 13.26 -1.37 3.09
N ILE A 30 12.72 -2.06 4.09
CA ILE A 30 11.31 -2.43 4.07
C ILE A 30 10.62 -1.09 3.96
N ALA A 31 10.24 -0.72 2.73
CA ALA A 31 9.67 0.58 2.46
C ALA A 31 8.42 0.64 3.33
N GLN A 32 8.45 1.51 4.35
CA GLN A 32 7.29 1.73 5.19
C GLN A 32 6.17 2.16 4.25
N GLN A 33 5.14 1.31 4.14
CA GLN A 33 4.08 1.56 3.18
C GLN A 33 3.41 2.88 3.53
N LYS A 34 3.34 3.81 2.56
CA LYS A 34 2.74 5.12 2.75
C LYS A 34 1.30 4.93 3.25
N ILE A 35 0.85 5.79 4.15
CA ILE A 35 -0.49 5.69 4.75
C ILE A 35 -1.36 6.81 4.19
N HIS A 36 -2.62 6.51 3.90
CA HIS A 36 -3.59 7.53 3.57
C HIS A 36 -4.14 8.17 4.84
N GLU A 37 -3.49 9.23 5.32
CA GLU A 37 -3.77 9.89 6.61
C GLU A 37 -5.25 10.23 6.84
N GLU A 38 -5.92 10.83 5.85
CA GLU A 38 -7.32 11.24 6.01
C GLU A 38 -8.27 10.05 6.17
N TYR A 39 -8.06 8.99 5.38
CA TYR A 39 -8.86 7.78 5.42
C TYR A 39 -8.65 7.05 6.75
N THR A 40 -7.39 6.96 7.19
CA THR A 40 -7.02 6.37 8.49
C THR A 40 -7.66 7.12 9.65
N LYS A 41 -7.70 8.45 9.63
CA LYS A 41 -8.42 9.25 10.64
C LYS A 41 -9.91 8.89 10.68
N LYS A 42 -10.54 8.77 9.52
CA LYS A 42 -11.96 8.38 9.42
C LYS A 42 -12.20 6.95 9.92
N ILE A 43 -11.31 6.00 9.64
CA ILE A 43 -11.39 4.64 10.21
C ILE A 43 -11.48 4.72 11.75
N LEU A 44 -10.59 5.49 12.37
CA LEU A 44 -10.55 5.62 13.83
C LEU A 44 -11.75 6.38 14.38
N GLU A 45 -12.24 7.40 13.66
CA GLU A 45 -13.45 8.16 14.00
C GLU A 45 -14.71 7.28 14.01
N PHE A 46 -14.87 6.42 12.99
CA PHE A 46 -16.05 5.58 12.84
C PHE A 46 -15.93 4.22 13.53
N THR A 47 -14.79 3.92 14.15
CA THR A 47 -14.62 2.71 14.96
C THR A 47 -15.03 2.99 16.40
N THR A 48 -16.10 2.34 16.87
CA THR A 48 -16.69 2.62 18.19
C THR A 48 -15.83 2.15 19.37
N ASP A 49 -15.03 1.11 19.20
CA ASP A 49 -14.13 0.58 20.24
C ASP A 49 -12.77 0.20 19.63
N PRO A 50 -11.63 0.65 20.21
CA PRO A 50 -10.30 0.33 19.73
C PRO A 50 -10.01 -1.17 19.55
N HIS A 51 -10.70 -2.05 20.28
CA HIS A 51 -10.55 -3.50 20.13
C HIS A 51 -10.97 -3.99 18.72
N PHE A 52 -11.87 -3.28 18.04
CA PHE A 52 -12.25 -3.58 16.65
C PHE A 52 -11.20 -3.11 15.63
N ALA A 53 -10.36 -2.13 15.99
CA ALA A 53 -9.30 -1.58 15.15
C ALA A 53 -8.00 -2.39 15.27
N THR A 54 -8.02 -3.64 14.82
CA THR A 54 -6.80 -4.47 14.78
C THR A 54 -5.77 -3.90 13.79
N LYS A 55 -4.51 -4.35 13.88
CA LYS A 55 -3.41 -3.94 12.99
C LYS A 55 -3.65 -4.11 11.48
N TYR A 56 -4.71 -4.83 11.09
CA TYR A 56 -5.07 -5.10 9.69
C TYR A 56 -6.13 -4.14 9.14
N VAL A 57 -6.85 -3.44 10.02
CA VAL A 57 -8.03 -2.63 9.63
C VAL A 57 -8.00 -1.23 10.25
N ASN A 58 -6.93 -0.88 10.98
CA ASN A 58 -6.80 0.40 11.68
C ASN A 58 -6.15 1.52 10.84
N TYR A 59 -5.68 1.23 9.62
CA TYR A 59 -5.17 2.23 8.68
C TYR A 59 -5.40 1.78 7.23
N LEU A 60 -5.36 2.75 6.30
CA LEU A 60 -5.36 2.46 4.87
C LEU A 60 -3.95 2.61 4.30
N PRO A 61 -3.34 1.52 3.78
CA PRO A 61 -2.13 1.62 3.00
C PRO A 61 -2.38 2.35 1.68
N TYR A 62 -1.44 3.21 1.28
CA TYR A 62 -1.54 4.07 0.12
C TYR A 62 -0.43 3.79 -0.87
N ALA A 63 -0.80 3.68 -2.14
CA ALA A 63 0.11 3.63 -3.27
C ALA A 63 -0.30 4.73 -4.25
N GLU A 64 0.68 5.44 -4.80
CA GLU A 64 0.41 6.53 -5.74
C GLU A 64 -0.25 6.01 -7.01
N GLY A 65 -1.29 6.72 -7.47
CA GLY A 65 -2.09 6.33 -8.64
C GLY A 65 -3.15 5.26 -8.38
N ILE A 66 -3.21 4.67 -7.18
CA ILE A 66 -4.29 3.74 -6.80
C ILE A 66 -5.41 4.52 -6.11
N PRO A 67 -6.62 4.54 -6.67
CA PRO A 67 -7.71 5.31 -6.10
C PRO A 67 -8.19 4.69 -4.78
N THR A 68 -8.50 5.54 -3.81
CA THR A 68 -9.11 5.14 -2.54
C THR A 68 -10.63 5.19 -2.60
N PRO A 69 -11.35 4.51 -1.69
CA PRO A 69 -12.80 4.64 -1.63
C PRO A 69 -13.24 6.07 -1.34
N LEU A 70 -12.47 6.82 -0.56
CA LEU A 70 -12.77 8.22 -0.25
C LEU A 70 -12.72 9.11 -1.50
N GLU A 71 -11.73 8.89 -2.39
CA GLU A 71 -11.62 9.64 -3.64
C GLU A 71 -12.73 9.30 -4.65
N VAL A 72 -13.21 8.05 -4.68
CA VAL A 72 -14.20 7.60 -5.67
C VAL A 72 -15.66 7.78 -5.20
N LEU A 73 -15.90 7.54 -3.91
CA LEU A 73 -17.22 7.54 -3.28
C LEU A 73 -17.51 8.87 -2.55
N GLY A 74 -16.48 9.60 -2.12
CA GLY A 74 -16.62 10.81 -1.30
C GLY A 74 -16.73 10.54 0.21
N HIS A 75 -16.79 9.27 0.62
CA HIS A 75 -16.85 8.81 2.01
C HIS A 75 -16.12 7.49 2.18
N ILE A 76 -15.80 7.13 3.43
CA ILE A 76 -15.21 5.82 3.72
C ILE A 76 -16.25 4.71 3.63
N ALA A 77 -15.80 3.48 3.36
CA ALA A 77 -16.65 2.31 3.54
C ALA A 77 -17.14 2.23 5.00
N GLY A 78 -18.45 2.12 5.19
CA GLY A 78 -19.07 2.08 6.52
C GLY A 78 -19.23 3.43 7.22
N ALA A 79 -19.15 4.55 6.49
CA ALA A 79 -19.43 5.88 7.03
C ALA A 79 -20.82 5.94 7.69
N LYS A 80 -20.90 6.69 8.80
CA LYS A 80 -22.14 6.87 9.57
C LYS A 80 -23.26 7.45 8.69
N ASP A 81 -24.46 6.90 8.80
CA ASP A 81 -25.66 7.35 8.10
C ASP A 81 -25.58 7.25 6.56
N VAL A 82 -24.62 6.51 6.01
CA VAL A 82 -24.44 6.33 4.56
C VAL A 82 -24.56 4.87 4.16
N LEU A 83 -25.54 4.56 3.31
CA LEU A 83 -25.65 3.27 2.65
C LEU A 83 -25.15 3.37 1.20
N THR A 84 -24.00 2.75 0.92
CA THR A 84 -23.41 2.78 -0.43
C THR A 84 -24.11 1.76 -1.34
N TYR A 85 -24.64 2.22 -2.47
CA TYR A 85 -25.31 1.34 -3.43
C TYR A 85 -24.31 0.52 -4.25
N SER A 86 -24.75 -0.64 -4.73
CA SER A 86 -23.87 -1.55 -5.49
C SER A 86 -23.25 -0.90 -6.72
N ALA A 87 -23.95 0.01 -7.39
CA ALA A 87 -23.44 0.72 -8.56
C ALA A 87 -22.19 1.54 -8.22
N ASP A 88 -22.17 2.20 -7.06
CA ASP A 88 -21.02 2.98 -6.60
C ASP A 88 -19.87 2.08 -6.15
N VAL A 89 -20.18 0.95 -5.50
CA VAL A 89 -19.18 -0.08 -5.18
C VAL A 89 -18.54 -0.60 -6.47
N TYR A 90 -19.33 -0.86 -7.51
CA TYR A 90 -18.82 -1.35 -8.81
C TYR A 90 -18.00 -0.29 -9.52
N LYS A 91 -18.41 0.98 -9.46
CA LYS A 91 -17.60 2.11 -9.95
C LYS A 91 -16.22 2.12 -9.30
N TYR A 92 -16.14 1.94 -7.99
CA TYR A 92 -14.87 1.83 -7.28
C TYR A 92 -14.04 0.61 -7.70
N MET A 93 -14.65 -0.57 -7.78
CA MET A 93 -13.92 -1.79 -8.20
C MET A 93 -13.39 -1.68 -9.65
N ARG A 94 -14.14 -1.04 -10.55
CA ARG A 94 -13.66 -0.78 -11.92
C ARG A 94 -12.55 0.29 -11.96
N ALA A 95 -12.63 1.31 -11.11
CA ALA A 95 -11.54 2.29 -10.97
C ALA A 95 -10.25 1.63 -10.46
N LEU A 96 -10.35 0.72 -9.49
CA LEU A 96 -9.22 -0.09 -9.03
C LEU A 96 -8.63 -0.95 -10.16
N ALA A 97 -9.47 -1.65 -10.92
CA ALA A 97 -9.02 -2.48 -12.04
C ALA A 97 -8.35 -1.68 -13.16
N ALA A 98 -8.75 -0.42 -13.36
CA ALA A 98 -8.10 0.49 -14.29
C ALA A 98 -6.73 0.98 -13.79
N ALA A 99 -6.54 1.05 -12.47
CA ALA A 99 -5.33 1.60 -11.85
C ALA A 99 -4.21 0.57 -11.64
N THR A 100 -4.52 -0.73 -11.59
CA THR A 100 -3.52 -1.77 -11.33
C THR A 100 -3.79 -3.07 -12.09
N PRO A 101 -2.74 -3.77 -12.60
CA PRO A 101 -2.90 -5.06 -13.25
C PRO A 101 -3.29 -6.20 -12.29
N ARG A 102 -3.16 -5.97 -10.97
CA ARG A 102 -3.48 -6.94 -9.92
C ARG A 102 -4.97 -7.20 -9.74
N VAL A 103 -5.80 -6.29 -10.22
CA VAL A 103 -7.26 -6.36 -10.08
C VAL A 103 -7.89 -6.52 -11.45
N LYS A 104 -8.74 -7.55 -11.60
CA LYS A 104 -9.57 -7.74 -12.78
C LYS A 104 -11.03 -7.83 -12.39
N VAL A 105 -11.87 -7.13 -13.15
CA VAL A 105 -13.33 -7.16 -13.00
C VAL A 105 -13.92 -7.90 -14.20
N PHE A 106 -14.74 -8.90 -13.92
CA PHE A 106 -15.49 -9.66 -14.91
C PHE A 106 -16.98 -9.37 -14.75
N ASP A 107 -17.64 -9.09 -15.87
CA ASP A 107 -19.09 -8.98 -15.92
C ASP A 107 -19.69 -10.39 -16.06
N ILE A 108 -20.45 -10.84 -15.06
CA ILE A 108 -21.04 -12.19 -15.03
C ILE A 108 -22.51 -12.19 -15.45
N GLY A 109 -23.08 -11.02 -15.72
CA GLY A 109 -24.43 -10.84 -16.24
C GLY A 109 -25.24 -9.83 -15.43
N LYS A 110 -26.54 -10.06 -15.38
CA LYS A 110 -27.49 -9.23 -14.62
C LYS A 110 -28.18 -10.08 -13.54
N THR A 111 -28.53 -9.45 -12.43
CA THR A 111 -29.42 -10.03 -11.42
C THR A 111 -30.86 -10.11 -11.91
N GLU A 112 -31.75 -10.75 -11.16
CA GLU A 112 -33.19 -10.80 -11.47
C GLU A 112 -33.84 -9.41 -11.52
N GLU A 113 -33.31 -8.46 -10.75
CA GLU A 113 -33.72 -7.05 -10.77
C GLU A 113 -33.13 -6.26 -11.95
N GLY A 114 -32.38 -6.91 -12.85
CA GLY A 114 -31.73 -6.27 -13.99
C GLY A 114 -30.48 -5.44 -13.65
N ARG A 115 -29.92 -5.59 -12.44
CA ARG A 115 -28.72 -4.88 -11.98
C ARG A 115 -27.46 -5.62 -12.39
N ASP A 116 -26.34 -4.91 -12.53
CA ASP A 116 -25.05 -5.54 -12.82
C ASP A 116 -24.70 -6.58 -11.77
N TRP A 117 -24.05 -7.66 -12.21
CA TRP A 117 -23.41 -8.62 -11.32
C TRP A 117 -21.97 -8.80 -11.81
N ILE A 118 -21.01 -8.52 -10.92
CA ILE A 118 -19.57 -8.55 -11.25
C ILE A 118 -18.81 -9.50 -10.33
N LEU A 119 -17.73 -10.07 -10.86
CA LEU A 119 -16.72 -10.80 -10.12
C LEU A 119 -15.41 -10.00 -10.12
N VAL A 120 -14.81 -9.83 -8.94
CA VAL A 120 -13.52 -9.14 -8.80
C VAL A 120 -12.46 -10.17 -8.41
N ALA A 121 -11.43 -10.33 -9.24
CA ALA A 121 -10.28 -11.17 -8.95
C ALA A 121 -9.10 -10.28 -8.56
N VAL A 122 -8.43 -10.62 -7.46
CA VAL A 122 -7.25 -9.93 -6.94
C VAL A 122 -6.12 -10.95 -6.78
N ALA A 123 -4.98 -10.70 -7.42
CA ALA A 123 -3.79 -11.57 -7.39
C ALA A 123 -2.50 -10.73 -7.56
N ASP A 124 -1.35 -11.30 -7.18
CA ASP A 124 -0.01 -10.72 -7.35
C ASP A 124 0.68 -11.24 -8.62
#